data_AF-A0A962CSG0-F1
#
_entry.id   AF-A0A962CSG0-F1
#
_cell.length_a   1.000
_cell.length_b   1.000
_cell.length_c   1.000
_cell.angle_alpha   90.00
_cell.angle_beta   90.00
_cell.angle_gamma   90.00
#
_symmetry.space_group_name_H-M   'P 1'
#
loop_
_entity.id
_entity.type
_entity.pdbx_description
1 polymer ?
#
loop_
_entity_poly.entity_id
_entity_poly.type
_entity_poly.pdbx_seq_one_letter_code
_entity_poly.pdbx_strand_id
1 'polypeptide(L)'
;MNQISFSLPEILALIGVVQCTYLIVHITLRSGMVLRAGLPLVYFLVLAAAFTADLAQNRLQFEGDYYFLMQWFLWFSGPPLSVLLVVQLSDMNTTPPLRDYWVLLLLPLSFMLSVLSAGSAIGCEDFKNCEAMHELLKVTGLMAGTISLLVIFSKKQLMKT
;
A
#
# COMPACT_ATOMS: atom_id res chain seq x y z
N MET A 1 -34.39 -2.06 18.46
CA MET A 1 -33.10 -2.74 18.22
C MET A 1 -32.49 -2.13 16.97
N ASN A 2 -31.43 -1.34 17.10
CA ASN A 2 -30.74 -0.82 15.93
C ASN A 2 -30.01 -1.99 15.26
N GLN A 3 -30.45 -2.37 14.06
CA GLN A 3 -29.76 -3.40 13.28
C GLN A 3 -28.40 -2.84 12.87
N ILE A 4 -27.32 -3.42 13.40
CA ILE A 4 -25.97 -3.16 12.91
C ILE A 4 -25.88 -3.82 11.53
N SER A 5 -26.16 -3.06 10.48
CA SER A 5 -25.90 -3.48 9.10
C SER A 5 -24.45 -3.12 8.75
N PHE A 6 -23.73 -4.07 8.17
CA PHE A 6 -22.40 -3.83 7.60
C PHE A 6 -22.51 -3.65 6.10
N SER A 7 -21.77 -2.69 5.56
CA SER A 7 -21.61 -2.55 4.13
C SER A 7 -20.60 -3.60 3.61
N LEU A 8 -20.69 -3.94 2.32
CA LEU A 8 -19.76 -4.89 1.71
C LEU A 8 -18.28 -4.46 1.85
N PRO A 9 -17.89 -3.19 1.64
CA PRO A 9 -16.52 -2.74 1.86
C PRO A 9 -16.04 -2.94 3.31
N GLU A 10 -16.91 -2.71 4.30
CA GLU A 10 -16.57 -2.91 5.71
C GLU A 10 -16.31 -4.37 6.04
N ILE A 11 -17.12 -5.28 5.50
CA ILE A 11 -16.92 -6.72 5.67
C ILE A 11 -15.58 -7.14 5.08
N LEU A 12 -15.25 -6.66 3.88
CA LEU A 12 -13.97 -6.95 3.22
C LEU A 12 -12.79 -6.38 4.01
N ALA A 13 -12.91 -5.14 4.51
CA ALA A 13 -11.89 -4.53 5.35
C ALA A 13 -11.68 -5.32 6.65
N LEU A 14 -12.76 -5.71 7.34
CA LEU A 14 -12.69 -6.49 8.57
C LEU A 14 -12.01 -7.86 8.35
N ILE A 15 -12.40 -8.57 7.29
CA ILE A 15 -11.74 -9.82 6.90
C ILE A 15 -10.26 -9.57 6.62
N GLY A 16 -9.94 -8.52 5.87
CA GLY A 16 -8.57 -8.12 5.55
C GLY A 16 -7.71 -7.88 6.80
N VAL A 17 -8.20 -7.10 7.77
CA VAL A 17 -7.52 -6.86 9.05
C VAL A 17 -7.26 -8.16 9.81
N VAL A 18 -8.27 -9.03 9.92
CA VAL A 18 -8.15 -10.31 10.63
C VAL A 18 -7.09 -11.19 9.97
N GLN A 19 -7.10 -11.30 8.64
CA GLN A 19 -6.11 -12.10 7.90
C GLN A 19 -4.69 -11.54 8.05
N CYS A 20 -4.52 -10.22 7.96
CA CYS A 20 -3.22 -9.60 8.15
C CYS A 20 -2.70 -9.83 9.58
N THR A 21 -3.56 -9.66 10.59
CA THR A 21 -3.22 -9.90 12.00
C THR A 21 -2.81 -11.35 12.24
N TYR A 22 -3.58 -12.30 11.70
CA TYR A 22 -3.25 -13.72 11.78
C TYR A 22 -1.86 -14.01 11.19
N LEU A 23 -1.55 -13.48 10.01
CA LEU A 23 -0.25 -13.67 9.37
C LEU A 23 0.89 -13.00 10.15
N ILE A 24 0.69 -11.80 10.68
CA ILE A 24 1.68 -11.12 11.53
C ILE A 24 2.00 -11.98 12.77
N VAL A 25 0.97 -12.45 13.47
CA VAL A 25 1.14 -13.31 14.66
C VAL A 25 1.85 -14.61 14.27
N HIS A 26 1.43 -15.25 13.18
CA HIS A 26 2.05 -16.49 12.70
C HIS A 26 3.53 -16.30 12.36
N ILE A 27 3.86 -15.26 11.60
CA ILE A 27 5.25 -14.91 11.24
C ILE A 27 6.05 -14.62 12.50
N THR A 28 5.53 -13.83 13.43
CA THR A 28 6.24 -13.44 14.66
C THR A 28 6.53 -14.62 15.57
N LEU A 29 5.56 -15.53 15.74
CA LEU A 29 5.71 -16.70 16.62
C LEU A 29 6.52 -17.83 15.98
N ARG A 30 6.50 -17.97 14.65
CA ARG A 30 7.11 -19.10 13.95
C ARG A 30 8.47 -18.78 13.32
N SER A 31 8.79 -17.50 13.09
CA SER A 31 10.08 -17.13 12.50
C SER A 31 11.20 -17.22 13.54
N GLY A 32 12.00 -18.29 13.49
CA GLY A 32 13.22 -18.40 14.30
C GLY A 32 14.31 -17.38 13.94
N MET A 33 14.09 -16.53 12.93
CA MET A 33 15.01 -15.49 12.46
C MET A 33 14.23 -14.22 12.07
N VAL A 34 13.98 -13.33 13.03
CA VAL A 34 13.21 -12.08 12.89
C VAL A 34 13.72 -11.19 11.74
N LEU A 35 15.02 -11.18 11.48
CA LEU A 35 15.65 -10.43 10.38
C LEU A 35 15.14 -10.82 8.99
N ARG A 36 14.75 -12.09 8.79
CA ARG A 36 14.15 -12.55 7.51
C ARG A 36 12.64 -12.32 7.46
N ALA A 37 12.00 -12.15 8.61
CA ALA A 37 10.58 -11.87 8.71
C ALA A 37 10.22 -10.38 8.53
N GLY A 38 11.22 -9.49 8.54
CA GLY A 38 11.00 -8.04 8.55
C GLY A 38 10.14 -7.51 7.41
N LEU A 39 10.46 -7.86 6.16
CA LEU A 39 9.71 -7.36 5.00
C LEU A 39 8.27 -7.91 4.92
N PRO A 40 8.01 -9.24 5.07
CA PRO A 40 6.64 -9.74 5.22
C PRO A 40 5.86 -9.05 6.33
N LEU A 41 6.49 -8.83 7.48
CA LEU A 41 5.86 -8.19 8.63
C LEU A 41 5.49 -6.73 8.32
N VAL A 42 6.39 -5.96 7.71
CA VAL A 42 6.10 -4.59 7.26
C VAL A 42 4.97 -4.57 6.24
N TYR A 43 4.99 -5.48 5.25
CA TYR A 43 3.94 -5.58 4.24
C TYR A 43 2.55 -5.82 4.88
N PHE A 44 2.44 -6.81 5.75
CA PHE A 44 1.16 -7.11 6.40
C PHE A 44 0.72 -6.05 7.41
N LEU A 45 1.66 -5.35 8.06
CA LEU A 45 1.34 -4.21 8.92
C LEU A 45 0.75 -3.04 8.11
N VAL A 46 1.36 -2.71 6.97
CA VAL A 46 0.87 -1.67 6.08
C VAL A 46 -0.52 -2.02 5.55
N LEU A 47 -0.75 -3.27 5.13
CA LEU A 47 -2.08 -3.73 4.72
C LEU A 47 -3.11 -3.70 5.85
N ALA A 48 -2.73 -4.16 7.05
CA ALA A 48 -3.62 -4.10 8.22
C ALA A 48 -4.02 -2.64 8.53
N ALA A 49 -3.07 -1.71 8.46
CA ALA A 49 -3.32 -0.29 8.62
C ALA A 49 -4.21 0.28 7.51
N ALA A 50 -4.02 -0.12 6.24
CA ALA A 50 -4.87 0.27 5.12
C ALA A 50 -6.33 -0.16 5.35
N PHE A 51 -6.56 -1.44 5.66
CA PHE A 51 -7.91 -1.95 5.92
C PHE A 51 -8.53 -1.33 7.18
N THR A 52 -7.73 -1.06 8.21
CA THR A 52 -8.22 -0.38 9.43
C THR A 52 -8.62 1.06 9.11
N ALA A 53 -7.87 1.76 8.26
CA ALA A 53 -8.24 3.08 7.79
C ALA A 53 -9.53 3.05 6.97
N ASP A 54 -9.72 2.07 6.09
CA ASP A 54 -10.99 1.94 5.35
C ASP A 54 -12.18 1.71 6.30
N LEU A 55 -12.02 0.87 7.32
CA LEU A 55 -13.06 0.62 8.32
C LEU A 55 -13.34 1.88 9.16
N ALA A 56 -12.30 2.57 9.61
CA ALA A 56 -12.40 3.78 10.40
C ALA A 56 -13.08 4.93 9.63
N GLN A 57 -12.78 5.09 8.35
CA GLN A 57 -13.42 6.11 7.51
C GLN A 57 -14.94 5.89 7.41
N ASN A 58 -15.35 4.65 7.11
CA ASN A 58 -16.75 4.31 6.89
C ASN A 58 -17.60 4.35 8.17
N ARG A 59 -17.00 4.01 9.32
CA ARG A 59 -17.73 3.90 10.60
C ARG A 59 -17.63 5.12 11.50
N LEU A 60 -16.46 5.75 11.53
CA LEU A 60 -16.18 6.86 12.45
C LEU A 60 -16.27 8.22 11.74
N GLN A 61 -16.55 8.24 10.42
CA GLN A 61 -16.66 9.45 9.61
C GLN A 61 -15.45 10.38 9.82
N PHE A 62 -14.25 9.78 9.89
CA PHE A 62 -13.02 10.55 10.02
C PHE A 62 -12.75 11.34 8.73
N GLU A 63 -13.11 12.61 8.73
CA GLU A 63 -12.85 13.58 7.64
C GLU A 63 -11.66 14.48 7.99
N GLY A 64 -10.50 13.89 8.25
CA GLY A 64 -9.28 14.67 8.46
C GLY A 64 -8.68 15.14 7.14
N ASP A 65 -8.18 16.38 7.08
CA ASP A 65 -7.50 16.96 5.90
C ASP A 65 -6.39 16.06 5.32
N TYR A 66 -5.67 15.33 6.18
CA TYR A 66 -4.57 14.43 5.79
C TYR A 66 -4.97 12.96 5.70
N TYR A 67 -6.23 12.63 6.03
CA TYR A 67 -6.70 11.26 6.09
C TYR A 67 -6.64 10.59 4.72
N PHE A 68 -7.06 11.32 3.68
CA PHE A 68 -6.96 10.87 2.30
C PHE A 68 -5.52 10.55 1.90
N LEU A 69 -4.57 11.41 2.24
CA LEU A 69 -3.16 11.21 1.89
C LEU A 69 -2.56 9.99 2.61
N MET A 70 -2.90 9.81 3.90
CA MET A 70 -2.50 8.64 4.66
C MET A 70 -3.05 7.35 4.04
N GLN A 71 -4.34 7.33 3.73
CA GLN A 71 -5.02 6.17 3.11
C GLN A 71 -4.45 5.89 1.72
N TRP A 72 -4.20 6.93 0.92
CA TRP A 72 -3.53 6.83 -0.37
C TRP A 72 -2.14 6.19 -0.22
N PHE A 73 -1.32 6.68 0.72
CA PHE A 73 0.02 6.14 0.96
C PHE A 73 -0.02 4.67 1.38
N LEU A 74 -0.94 4.30 2.28
CA LEU A 74 -1.12 2.92 2.75
C LEU A 74 -1.53 1.98 1.61
N TRP A 75 -2.47 2.38 0.75
CA TRP A 75 -2.92 1.56 -0.37
C TRP A 75 -1.89 1.45 -1.49
N PHE A 76 -1.24 2.56 -1.86
CA PHE A 76 -0.30 2.57 -2.98
C PHE A 76 1.13 2.14 -2.62
N SER A 77 1.45 1.99 -1.32
CA SER A 77 2.66 1.27 -0.89
C SER A 77 2.53 -0.24 -0.99
N GLY A 78 1.29 -0.77 -1.09
CA GLY A 78 1.01 -2.19 -1.27
C GLY A 78 1.73 -2.81 -2.48
N PRO A 79 1.56 -2.30 -3.71
CA PRO A 79 2.19 -2.88 -4.90
C PRO A 79 3.73 -2.86 -4.85
N PRO A 80 4.42 -1.75 -4.51
CA PRO A 80 5.87 -1.77 -4.34
C PRO A 80 6.37 -2.77 -3.29
N LEU A 81 5.68 -2.88 -2.16
CA LEU A 81 6.04 -3.85 -1.11
C LEU A 81 5.76 -5.30 -1.53
N SER A 82 4.71 -5.55 -2.31
CA SER A 82 4.39 -6.89 -2.81
C SER A 82 5.46 -7.40 -3.79
N VAL A 83 6.03 -6.51 -4.62
CA VAL A 83 7.18 -6.83 -5.50
C VAL A 83 8.36 -7.32 -4.67
N LEU A 84 8.74 -6.56 -3.63
CA LEU A 84 9.85 -6.93 -2.75
C LEU A 84 9.56 -8.26 -2.04
N LEU A 85 8.31 -8.47 -1.60
CA LEU A 85 7.89 -9.70 -0.95
C LEU A 85 8.02 -10.90 -1.89
N VAL A 86 7.56 -10.77 -3.14
CA VAL A 86 7.66 -11.84 -4.15
C VAL A 86 9.12 -12.18 -4.43
N VAL A 87 9.99 -11.18 -4.58
CA VAL A 87 11.43 -11.39 -4.78
C VAL A 87 12.07 -12.11 -3.58
N GLN A 88 11.68 -11.75 -2.36
CA GLN A 88 12.19 -12.43 -1.17
C GLN A 88 11.66 -13.88 -1.07
N LEU A 89 10.41 -14.13 -1.46
CA LEU A 89 9.82 -15.47 -1.44
C LEU A 89 10.40 -16.38 -2.52
N SER A 90 10.80 -15.83 -3.68
CA SER A 90 11.45 -16.63 -4.73
C SER A 90 12.85 -17.11 -4.34
N ASP A 91 13.60 -16.28 -3.60
CA ASP A 91 14.93 -16.63 -3.11
C ASP A 91 14.93 -16.77 -1.58
N MET A 92 14.39 -17.90 -1.08
CA MET A 92 14.20 -18.20 0.35
C MET A 92 15.44 -17.99 1.25
N ASN A 93 16.64 -17.93 0.68
CA ASN A 93 17.90 -17.81 1.40
C ASN A 93 18.51 -16.41 1.44
N THR A 94 18.01 -15.45 0.66
CA THR A 94 18.63 -14.12 0.55
C THR A 94 17.59 -13.00 0.61
N THR A 95 17.89 -11.95 1.37
CA THR A 95 17.13 -10.70 1.32
C THR A 95 17.30 -10.01 -0.02
N PRO A 96 16.29 -9.29 -0.53
CA PRO A 96 16.40 -8.58 -1.80
C PRO A 96 17.57 -7.58 -1.76
N PRO A 97 18.37 -7.48 -2.84
CA PRO A 97 19.47 -6.53 -2.90
C PRO A 97 18.94 -5.10 -2.81
N LEU A 98 19.73 -4.18 -2.24
CA LEU A 98 19.36 -2.75 -2.12
C LEU A 98 18.90 -2.11 -3.43
N ARG A 99 19.38 -2.61 -4.57
CA ARG A 99 18.94 -2.15 -5.89
C ARG A 99 17.44 -2.31 -6.08
N ASP A 100 16.82 -3.38 -5.57
CA ASP A 100 15.39 -3.68 -5.77
C ASP A 100 14.47 -2.75 -4.98
N TYR A 101 14.98 -2.12 -3.92
CA TYR A 101 14.24 -1.13 -3.14
C TYR A 101 13.94 0.16 -3.92
N TRP A 102 14.51 0.33 -5.12
CA TRP A 102 14.19 1.46 -6.01
C TRP A 102 12.68 1.56 -6.32
N VAL A 103 11.95 0.43 -6.31
CA VAL A 103 10.51 0.39 -6.60
C VAL A 103 9.72 1.20 -5.56
N LEU A 104 10.21 1.31 -4.31
CA LEU A 104 9.59 2.14 -3.28
C LEU A 104 9.63 3.64 -3.61
N LEU A 105 10.59 4.08 -4.44
CA LEU A 105 10.71 5.48 -4.87
C LEU A 105 9.63 5.88 -5.87
N LEU A 106 8.89 4.93 -6.45
CA LEU A 106 7.76 5.24 -7.33
C LEU A 106 6.64 5.99 -6.60
N LEU A 107 6.49 5.76 -5.29
CA LEU A 107 5.46 6.38 -4.47
C LEU A 107 5.72 7.88 -4.18
N PRO A 108 6.90 8.32 -3.70
CA PRO A 108 7.20 9.75 -3.60
C PRO A 108 7.26 10.43 -4.97
N LEU A 109 7.66 9.70 -6.02
CA LEU A 109 7.66 10.24 -7.39
C LEU A 109 6.24 10.51 -7.90
N SER A 110 5.29 9.58 -7.68
CA SER A 110 3.88 9.79 -8.07
C SER A 110 3.24 10.93 -7.28
N PHE A 111 3.58 11.06 -5.99
CA PHE A 111 3.16 12.19 -5.18
C PHE A 111 3.68 13.52 -5.74
N MET A 112 5.00 13.63 -6.00
CA MET A 112 5.60 14.83 -6.57
C MET A 112 5.00 15.21 -7.92
N LEU A 113 4.81 14.24 -8.83
CA LEU A 113 4.18 14.47 -10.13
C LEU A 113 2.74 14.99 -9.99
N SER A 114 1.99 14.51 -9.01
CA SER A 114 0.61 14.97 -8.77
C SER A 114 0.59 16.40 -8.25
N VAL A 115 1.49 16.75 -7.32
CA VAL A 115 1.59 18.11 -6.76
C VAL A 115 2.03 19.12 -7.82
N LEU A 116 3.05 18.79 -8.61
CA LEU A 116 3.56 19.68 -9.66
C LEU A 116 2.53 19.90 -10.78
N SER A 117 1.80 18.84 -11.17
CA SER A 117 0.76 18.95 -12.19
C SER A 117 -0.47 19.72 -11.69
N ALA A 118 -0.92 19.48 -10.45
CA ALA A 118 -2.01 20.24 -9.85
C ALA A 118 -1.68 21.73 -9.70
N GLY A 119 -0.46 22.07 -9.26
CA GLY A 119 -0.03 23.45 -9.08
C GLY A 119 0.13 24.23 -10.39
N SER A 120 0.53 23.57 -11.48
CA SER A 120 0.77 24.23 -12.77
C SER A 120 -0.45 24.31 -13.68
N ALA A 121 -1.36 23.33 -13.62
CA ALA A 121 -2.47 23.22 -14.57
C ALA A 121 -3.83 23.68 -14.03
N ILE A 122 -4.05 23.65 -12.71
CA ILE A 122 -5.41 23.74 -12.12
C ILE A 122 -5.55 24.92 -11.13
N GLY A 123 -4.45 25.54 -10.71
CA GLY A 123 -4.49 26.71 -9.83
C GLY A 123 -4.98 26.41 -8.41
N CYS A 124 -4.76 25.18 -7.92
CA CYS A 124 -5.03 24.85 -6.53
C CYS A 124 -3.96 25.49 -5.63
N GLU A 125 -4.28 26.63 -5.01
CA GLU A 125 -3.40 27.33 -4.06
C GLU A 125 -3.29 26.61 -2.71
N ASP A 126 -4.29 25.81 -2.33
CA ASP A 126 -4.33 25.08 -1.07
C ASP A 126 -4.45 23.55 -1.26
N PHE A 127 -3.57 22.82 -0.56
CA PHE A 127 -3.52 21.35 -0.53
C PHE A 127 -4.77 20.69 0.06
N LYS A 128 -5.65 21.46 0.72
CA LYS A 128 -6.66 20.91 1.64
C LYS A 128 -7.94 20.40 1.00
N ASN A 129 -8.28 20.78 -0.24
CA ASN A 129 -9.58 20.40 -0.83
C ASN A 129 -9.61 20.46 -2.37
N CYS A 130 -8.49 20.14 -3.01
CA CYS A 130 -8.42 20.09 -4.46
C CYS A 130 -8.89 18.72 -4.96
N GLU A 131 -10.15 18.60 -5.38
CA GLU A 131 -10.72 17.36 -5.92
C GLU A 131 -9.87 16.82 -7.09
N ALA A 132 -9.41 17.72 -7.98
CA ALA A 132 -8.54 17.35 -9.09
C ALA A 132 -7.18 16.78 -8.62
N MET A 133 -6.63 17.25 -7.50
CA MET A 133 -5.42 16.67 -6.93
C MET A 133 -5.68 15.26 -6.40
N HIS A 134 -6.83 15.02 -5.77
CA HIS A 134 -7.20 13.68 -5.30
C HIS A 134 -7.35 12.68 -6.45
N GLU A 135 -7.96 13.11 -7.55
CA GLU A 135 -8.06 12.28 -8.77
C GLU A 135 -6.69 12.01 -9.39
N LEU A 136 -5.85 13.05 -9.54
CA LEU A 136 -4.48 12.90 -10.05
C LEU A 136 -3.64 11.95 -9.19
N LEU A 137 -3.73 12.06 -7.87
CA LEU A 137 -3.04 11.15 -6.95
C LEU A 137 -3.49 9.70 -7.15
N LYS A 138 -4.79 9.44 -7.30
CA LYS A 138 -5.29 8.08 -7.58
C LYS A 138 -4.73 7.56 -8.90
N VAL A 139 -4.75 8.36 -9.97
CA VAL A 139 -4.26 7.96 -11.29
C VAL A 139 -2.75 7.69 -11.28
N THR A 140 -1.95 8.61 -10.74
CA THR A 140 -0.49 8.45 -10.68
C THR A 140 -0.09 7.32 -9.73
N GLY A 141 -0.82 7.12 -8.63
CA GLY A 141 -0.66 5.98 -7.74
C GLY A 141 -0.93 4.66 -8.46
N LEU A 142 -2.01 4.57 -9.25
CA LEU A 142 -2.31 3.39 -10.06
C LEU A 142 -1.23 3.11 -11.10
N MET A 143 -0.71 4.15 -11.76
CA MET A 143 0.42 4.02 -12.69
C MET A 143 1.69 3.52 -11.98
N ALA A 144 2.00 4.04 -10.79
CA ALA A 144 3.11 3.56 -9.99
C ALA A 144 2.94 2.08 -9.61
N GLY A 145 1.72 1.68 -9.26
CA GLY A 145 1.39 0.29 -8.96
C GLY A 145 1.54 -0.64 -10.17
N THR A 146 1.06 -0.24 -11.35
CA THR A 146 1.21 -1.04 -12.57
C THR A 146 2.67 -1.16 -13.00
N ILE A 147 3.45 -0.08 -12.93
CA ILE A 147 4.90 -0.11 -13.17
C ILE A 147 5.57 -1.08 -12.20
N SER A 148 5.22 -1.03 -10.91
CA SER A 148 5.75 -1.93 -9.89
C SER A 148 5.52 -3.40 -10.25
N LEU A 149 4.30 -3.75 -10.67
CA LEU A 149 3.99 -5.12 -11.11
C LEU A 149 4.73 -5.52 -12.39
N LEU A 150 4.89 -4.59 -13.34
CA LEU A 150 5.65 -4.82 -14.59
C LEU A 150 7.12 -5.18 -14.31
N VAL A 151 7.69 -4.63 -13.24
CA VAL A 151 9.06 -4.97 -12.80
C VAL A 151 9.19 -6.45 -12.41
N ILE A 152 8.15 -7.06 -11.82
CA ILE A 152 8.14 -8.50 -11.51
C ILE A 152 8.33 -9.31 -12.79
N PHE A 153 7.54 -9.00 -13.83
CA PHE A 153 7.62 -9.70 -15.12
C PHE A 153 8.95 -9.46 -15.86
N SER A 154 9.61 -8.32 -15.61
CA SER A 154 10.92 -8.02 -16.19
C SER A 154 12.05 -8.87 -15.59
N LYS A 155 11.89 -9.38 -14.36
CA LYS A 155 12.89 -10.22 -13.70
C LYS A 155 12.94 -11.62 -14.31
N LYS A 156 13.83 -11.80 -15.29
CA LYS A 156 14.11 -13.08 -15.99
C LYS A 156 14.36 -14.29 -15.08
N GLN A 157 14.77 -14.09 -13.82
CA GLN A 157 15.01 -15.16 -12.87
C GLN A 157 13.72 -15.82 -12.34
N LEU A 158 12.58 -15.12 -12.39
CA LEU A 158 11.28 -15.65 -11.96
C LEU A 158 10.58 -16.51 -13.02
N MET A 159 11.00 -16.44 -14.29
CA MET A 159 10.37 -17.14 -15.42
C MET A 159 11.16 -18.38 -15.89
N LYS A 160 12.22 -18.76 -15.17
CA LYS A 160 12.90 -20.05 -15.43
C LYS A 160 12.23 -21.12 -14.58
N THR A 161 11.15 -21.68 -15.12
CA THR A 161 10.58 -22.95 -14.67
C THR A 161 11.29 -24.11 -15.37
#